data_AF-A0A839TQP1-F1
#
_entry.id   AF-A0A839TQP1-F1
#
_cell.length_a   1.000
_cell.length_b   1.000
_cell.length_c   1.000
_cell.angle_alpha   90.00
_cell.angle_beta   90.00
_cell.angle_gamma   90.00
#
_symmetry.space_group_name_H-M   'P 1'
#
loop_
_entity.id
_entity.type
_entity.pdbx_description
1 polymer ?
#
loop_
_entity_poly.entity_id
_entity_poly.type
_entity_poly.pdbx_seq_one_letter_code
_entity_poly.pdbx_strand_id
1 'polypeptide(L)'
;METAETSIDQNALGRFNMKLNKPNGIAAQAVTISESDAIKAASDYFPLSSSAKSIKTEYQLLTAPDIQQFSEDAIRKNGKLKENGLNGTPVYIVTFKGVSFPSAGGNIKDGKTEHVMFTENHVVVDASSGEVLLSFSYQ
;
A
#
# COMPACT_ATOMS: atom_id res chain seq x y z
N MET A 1 -14.24 10.61 15.00
CA MET A 1 -13.30 9.66 14.40
C MET A 1 -11.91 10.10 14.82
N GLU A 2 -11.24 9.26 15.60
CA GLU A 2 -9.91 9.53 16.15
C GLU A 2 -8.88 9.49 15.01
N THR A 3 -8.20 10.61 14.77
CA THR A 3 -7.26 10.79 13.66
C THR A 3 -5.95 10.07 13.97
N ALA A 4 -5.85 8.81 13.55
CA ALA A 4 -4.72 7.95 13.89
C ALA A 4 -3.39 8.46 13.29
N GLU A 5 -2.36 8.49 14.13
CA GLU A 5 -0.98 8.55 13.69
C GLU A 5 -0.64 7.34 12.82
N THR A 6 0.14 7.56 11.77
CA THR A 6 0.52 6.48 10.86
C THR A 6 1.44 5.50 11.58
N SER A 7 1.19 4.19 11.42
CA SER A 7 2.07 3.14 11.94
C SER A 7 3.20 2.78 10.96
N ILE A 8 3.21 3.42 9.79
CA ILE A 8 4.20 3.21 8.72
C ILE A 8 5.46 4.03 9.01
N ASP A 9 6.63 3.39 8.86
CA ASP A 9 7.92 4.03 9.07
C ASP A 9 8.17 5.17 8.06
N GLN A 10 8.06 6.41 8.54
CA GLN A 10 8.30 7.61 7.73
C GLN A 10 9.77 7.72 7.26
N ASN A 11 10.73 7.18 8.01
CA ASN A 11 12.14 7.20 7.59
C ASN A 11 12.36 6.24 6.42
N ALA A 12 11.70 5.08 6.43
CA ALA A 12 11.73 4.15 5.32
C ALA A 12 11.09 4.76 4.06
N LEU A 13 9.94 5.44 4.21
CA LEU A 13 9.28 6.17 3.12
C LEU A 13 10.15 7.30 2.54
N GLY A 14 10.91 7.99 3.40
CA GLY A 14 11.84 9.04 2.99
C GLY A 14 12.91 8.55 2.01
N ARG A 15 13.30 7.26 2.05
CA ARG A 15 14.22 6.66 1.07
C ARG A 15 13.64 6.61 -0.34
N PHE A 16 12.31 6.62 -0.44
CA PHE A 16 11.56 6.70 -1.68
C PHE A 16 11.04 8.12 -1.92
N ASN A 17 11.56 9.16 -1.25
CA ASN A 17 11.06 10.52 -1.41
C ASN A 17 9.53 10.66 -1.18
N MET A 18 8.94 9.74 -0.41
CA MET A 18 7.51 9.70 -0.09
C MET A 18 7.28 10.27 1.30
N LYS A 19 6.11 10.91 1.48
CA LYS A 19 5.68 11.46 2.77
C LYS A 19 4.20 11.19 3.00
N LEU A 20 3.86 10.81 4.23
CA LEU A 20 2.47 10.71 4.67
C LEU A 20 2.16 11.83 5.64
N ASN A 21 0.99 12.44 5.44
CA ASN A 21 0.45 13.44 6.35
C ASN A 21 -0.92 13.00 6.83
N LYS A 22 -1.26 13.39 8.05
CA LYS A 22 -2.59 13.18 8.62
C LYS A 22 -3.64 13.82 7.70
N PRO A 23 -4.76 13.14 7.39
CA PRO A 23 -5.85 13.76 6.67
C PRO A 23 -6.42 14.96 7.43
N ASN A 24 -6.69 16.04 6.72
CA ASN A 24 -7.43 17.19 7.25
C ASN A 24 -8.92 17.09 6.88
N GLY A 25 -9.76 17.96 7.44
CA GLY A 25 -11.22 17.92 7.22
C GLY A 25 -11.66 18.13 5.76
N ILE A 26 -10.79 18.66 4.90
CA ILE A 26 -11.04 18.80 3.45
C ILE A 26 -10.72 17.47 2.75
N ALA A 27 -9.62 16.81 3.12
CA ALA A 27 -9.24 15.51 2.58
C ALA A 27 -10.31 14.43 2.87
N ALA A 28 -10.95 14.46 4.04
CA ALA A 28 -12.01 13.52 4.38
C ALA A 28 -13.20 13.56 3.39
N GLN A 29 -13.45 14.72 2.76
CA GLN A 29 -14.54 14.88 1.77
C GLN A 29 -14.18 14.33 0.38
N ALA A 30 -12.90 14.09 0.12
CA ALA A 30 -12.41 13.53 -1.15
C ALA A 30 -12.43 11.98 -1.17
N VAL A 31 -12.73 11.34 -0.04
CA VAL A 31 -12.90 9.89 0.05
C VAL A 31 -14.20 9.50 -0.62
N THR A 32 -14.11 8.70 -1.68
CA THR A 32 -15.28 8.21 -2.42
C THR A 32 -15.47 6.70 -2.25
N ILE A 33 -14.38 5.94 -2.06
CA ILE A 33 -14.46 4.50 -1.85
C ILE A 33 -14.43 4.13 -0.36
N SER A 34 -15.06 3.01 -0.01
CA SER A 34 -15.03 2.50 1.37
C SER A 34 -13.68 1.84 1.70
N GLU A 35 -13.38 1.70 2.99
CA GLU A 35 -12.20 0.95 3.45
C GLU A 35 -12.24 -0.51 2.94
N SER A 36 -13.43 -1.13 2.90
CA SER A 36 -13.59 -2.49 2.37
C SER A 36 -13.25 -2.58 0.88
N ASP A 37 -13.61 -1.56 0.09
CA ASP A 37 -13.27 -1.53 -1.34
C ASP A 37 -11.76 -1.37 -1.54
N ALA A 38 -11.11 -0.56 -0.70
CA ALA A 38 -9.65 -0.43 -0.71
C ALA A 38 -8.96 -1.75 -0.37
N ILE A 39 -9.42 -2.45 0.69
CA ILE A 39 -8.89 -3.78 1.06
C ILE A 39 -9.07 -4.77 -0.08
N LYS A 40 -10.24 -4.75 -0.75
CA LYS A 40 -10.51 -5.62 -1.89
C LYS A 40 -9.55 -5.33 -3.05
N ALA A 41 -9.43 -4.06 -3.46
CA ALA A 41 -8.52 -3.65 -4.53
C ALA A 41 -7.06 -4.05 -4.23
N ALA A 42 -6.62 -3.84 -2.99
CA ALA A 42 -5.28 -4.23 -2.56
C ALA A 42 -5.09 -5.76 -2.55
N SER A 43 -6.10 -6.52 -2.14
CA SER A 43 -6.05 -7.99 -2.10
C SER A 43 -6.06 -8.61 -3.49
N ASP A 44 -6.81 -8.02 -4.43
CA ASP A 44 -6.83 -8.41 -5.84
C ASP A 44 -5.48 -8.10 -6.52
N TYR A 45 -4.82 -7.01 -6.11
CA TYR A 45 -3.51 -6.62 -6.62
C TYR A 45 -2.36 -7.46 -6.06
N PHE A 46 -2.41 -7.84 -4.78
CA PHE A 46 -1.35 -8.58 -4.11
C PHE A 46 -1.68 -10.09 -4.05
N PRO A 47 -1.05 -10.95 -4.87
CA PRO A 47 -1.44 -12.35 -5.02
C PRO A 47 -1.32 -13.20 -3.75
N LEU A 48 -0.49 -12.76 -2.79
CA LEU A 48 -0.25 -13.45 -1.52
C LEU A 48 -1.12 -12.93 -0.38
N SER A 49 -2.09 -12.06 -0.66
CA SER A 49 -2.98 -11.44 0.33
C SER A 49 -3.67 -12.45 1.25
N SER A 50 -4.08 -13.60 0.70
CA SER A 50 -4.72 -14.70 1.45
C SER A 50 -3.81 -15.38 2.49
N SER A 51 -2.50 -15.24 2.36
CA SER A 51 -1.51 -15.79 3.30
C SER A 51 -1.12 -14.81 4.41
N ALA A 52 -1.65 -13.58 4.39
CA ALA A 52 -1.37 -12.59 5.42
C ALA A 52 -2.03 -12.99 6.75
N LYS A 53 -1.29 -12.85 7.85
CA LYS A 53 -1.82 -13.10 9.20
C LYS A 53 -2.75 -11.99 9.69
N SER A 54 -2.52 -10.78 9.20
CA SER A 54 -3.37 -9.63 9.50
C SER A 54 -3.32 -8.61 8.38
N ILE A 55 -4.44 -7.96 8.14
CA ILE A 55 -4.57 -6.82 7.24
C ILE A 55 -4.90 -5.59 8.10
N LYS A 56 -4.18 -4.49 7.88
CA LYS A 56 -4.49 -3.20 8.49
C LYS A 56 -4.66 -2.15 7.41
N THR A 57 -5.54 -1.19 7.63
CA THR A 57 -5.73 -0.08 6.69
C THR A 57 -5.55 1.24 7.41
N GLU A 58 -4.85 2.17 6.76
CA GLU A 58 -4.69 3.53 7.23
C GLU A 58 -5.16 4.51 6.15
N TYR A 59 -5.88 5.55 6.54
CA TYR A 59 -6.23 6.67 5.65
C TYR A 59 -5.24 7.82 5.85
N GLN A 60 -4.52 8.19 4.79
CA GLN A 60 -3.44 9.18 4.85
C GLN A 60 -3.45 10.09 3.60
N LEU A 61 -2.75 11.22 3.69
CA LEU A 61 -2.40 12.04 2.53
C LEU A 61 -0.99 11.69 2.07
N LEU A 62 -0.87 11.12 0.86
CA LEU A 62 0.41 10.76 0.27
C LEU A 62 0.94 11.87 -0.63
N THR A 63 2.21 12.20 -0.42
CA THR A 63 3.02 12.97 -1.37
C THR A 63 4.14 12.07 -1.87
N ALA A 64 4.23 11.92 -3.18
CA ALA A 64 5.19 11.06 -3.87
C ALA A 64 5.50 11.70 -5.24
N PRO A 65 6.50 12.58 -5.32
CA PRO A 65 6.74 13.42 -6.50
C PRO A 65 7.36 12.66 -7.68
N ASP A 66 7.99 11.52 -7.43
CA ASP A 66 8.73 10.79 -8.45
C ASP A 66 7.81 9.82 -9.21
N ILE A 67 7.41 10.20 -10.43
CA ILE A 67 6.49 9.41 -11.26
C ILE A 67 7.00 7.98 -11.55
N GLN A 68 8.31 7.77 -11.51
CA GLN A 68 8.95 6.47 -11.77
C GLN A 68 8.64 5.41 -10.70
N GLN A 69 8.05 5.80 -9.56
CA GLN A 69 7.65 4.89 -8.49
C GLN A 69 6.30 4.22 -8.74
N PHE A 70 5.55 4.70 -9.73
CA PHE A 70 4.24 4.18 -10.09
C PHE A 70 4.37 3.25 -11.30
N SER A 71 3.51 2.23 -11.36
CA SER A 71 3.43 1.38 -12.55
C SER A 71 2.89 2.17 -13.75
N GLU A 72 3.25 1.77 -14.97
CA GLU A 72 2.71 2.37 -16.19
C GLU A 72 1.17 2.31 -16.22
N ASP A 73 0.60 1.23 -15.70
CA ASP A 73 -0.85 1.07 -15.53
C ASP A 73 -1.45 2.11 -14.60
N ALA A 74 -0.82 2.37 -13.45
CA ALA A 74 -1.25 3.39 -12.51
C ALA A 74 -1.18 4.79 -13.15
N ILE A 75 -0.08 5.12 -13.85
CA ILE A 75 0.09 6.40 -14.56
C ILE A 75 -0.98 6.58 -15.65
N ARG A 76 -1.28 5.52 -16.40
CA ARG A 76 -2.27 5.55 -17.48
C ARG A 76 -3.69 5.76 -16.95
N LYS A 77 -4.06 5.06 -15.87
CA LYS A 77 -5.42 5.07 -15.31
C LYS A 77 -5.68 6.25 -14.39
N ASN A 78 -4.67 6.71 -13.65
CA ASN A 78 -4.83 7.82 -12.72
C ASN A 78 -4.33 9.13 -13.34
N GLY A 79 -5.28 9.95 -13.80
CA GLY A 79 -4.98 11.27 -14.38
C GLY A 79 -4.18 12.20 -13.47
N LYS A 80 -4.18 11.98 -12.14
CA LYS A 80 -3.42 12.79 -11.18
C LYS A 80 -1.91 12.58 -11.26
N LEU A 81 -1.45 11.47 -11.85
CA LEU A 81 -0.02 11.12 -11.92
C LEU A 81 0.72 11.73 -13.11
N LYS A 82 0.03 12.41 -14.03
CA LYS A 82 0.54 12.65 -15.41
C LYS A 82 1.68 13.66 -15.55
N GLU A 83 1.95 14.51 -14.56
CA GLU A 83 2.98 15.56 -14.70
C GLU A 83 3.96 15.66 -13.54
N ASN A 84 3.53 15.53 -12.28
CA ASN A 84 4.38 15.84 -11.11
C ASN A 84 4.27 14.84 -9.95
N GLY A 85 3.87 13.59 -10.24
CA GLY A 85 3.58 12.59 -9.21
C GLY A 85 2.36 12.96 -8.36
N LEU A 86 2.32 12.48 -7.11
CA LEU A 86 1.26 12.77 -6.16
C LEU A 86 1.66 13.88 -5.19
N ASN A 87 0.72 14.79 -4.94
CA ASN A 87 0.88 15.85 -3.95
C ASN A 87 -0.33 15.88 -3.01
N GLY A 88 -0.13 15.52 -1.74
CA GLY A 88 -1.20 15.49 -0.73
C GLY A 88 -2.44 14.70 -1.17
N THR A 89 -2.25 13.59 -1.88
CA THR A 89 -3.35 12.80 -2.44
C THR A 89 -3.98 11.91 -1.36
N PRO A 90 -5.31 11.94 -1.19
CA PRO A 90 -6.05 11.00 -0.35
C PRO A 90 -5.82 9.55 -0.76
N VAL A 91 -5.28 8.74 0.15
CA VAL A 91 -5.05 7.31 -0.09
C VAL A 91 -5.43 6.45 1.10
N TYR A 92 -5.88 5.23 0.79
CA TYR A 92 -5.82 4.13 1.74
C TYR A 92 -4.51 3.38 1.57
N ILE A 93 -3.86 3.04 2.68
CA ILE A 93 -2.68 2.20 2.70
C ILE A 93 -3.05 0.89 3.38
N VAL A 94 -3.14 -0.16 2.58
CA VAL A 94 -3.49 -1.51 3.03
C VAL A 94 -2.20 -2.27 3.29
N THR A 95 -2.00 -2.67 4.54
CA THR A 95 -0.81 -3.36 5.02
C THR A 95 -1.11 -4.83 5.27
N PHE A 96 -0.46 -5.70 4.54
CA PHE A 96 -0.46 -7.15 4.74
C PHE A 96 0.74 -7.54 5.59
N LYS A 97 0.50 -8.10 6.79
CA LYS A 97 1.57 -8.53 7.69
C LYS A 97 1.67 -10.05 7.80
N GLY A 98 2.89 -10.54 7.97
CA GLY A 98 3.18 -11.96 8.19
C GLY A 98 2.82 -12.83 7.00
N VAL A 99 3.05 -12.32 5.79
CA VAL A 99 2.81 -13.03 4.53
C VAL A 99 3.83 -14.16 4.43
N SER A 100 3.36 -15.38 4.19
CA SER A 100 4.25 -16.54 4.09
C SER A 100 3.97 -17.30 2.81
N PHE A 101 5.04 -17.63 2.08
CA PHE A 101 4.93 -18.39 0.83
C PHE A 101 5.99 -19.51 0.80
N PRO A 102 5.72 -20.64 0.15
CA PRO A 102 6.70 -21.71 -0.02
C PRO A 102 7.94 -21.16 -0.75
N SER A 103 9.15 -21.46 -0.28
CA SER A 103 10.36 -21.05 -1.00
C SER A 103 10.36 -21.65 -2.41
N ALA A 104 10.52 -20.84 -3.46
CA ALA A 104 10.70 -21.35 -4.82
C ALA A 104 12.03 -22.09 -4.88
N GLY A 105 11.99 -23.44 -4.93
CA GLY A 105 13.16 -24.32 -4.79
C GLY A 105 13.15 -25.23 -3.56
N GLY A 106 12.16 -25.07 -2.68
CA GLY A 106 11.78 -26.01 -1.61
C GLY A 106 12.89 -26.84 -0.99
N ASN A 107 13.76 -26.24 -0.18
CA ASN A 107 14.55 -27.02 0.76
C ASN A 107 13.58 -27.67 1.77
N ILE A 108 13.30 -28.95 1.57
CA ILE A 108 12.56 -29.74 2.55
C ILE A 108 13.54 -30.02 3.69
N LYS A 109 13.38 -29.33 4.82
CA LYS A 109 14.05 -29.70 6.08
C LYS A 109 13.07 -30.52 6.92
N ASP A 110 13.50 -31.72 7.32
CA ASP A 110 12.74 -32.62 8.20
C ASP A 110 11.29 -32.91 7.73
N GLY A 111 11.10 -33.03 6.40
CA GLY A 111 9.78 -33.33 5.81
C GLY A 111 8.80 -32.15 5.79
N LYS A 112 9.25 -30.93 6.13
CA LYS A 112 8.44 -29.71 6.07
C LYS A 112 8.97 -28.76 5.00
N THR A 113 8.04 -28.18 4.23
CA THR A 113 8.36 -27.12 3.27
C THR A 113 8.80 -25.87 4.04
N GLU A 114 9.98 -25.35 3.73
CA GLU A 114 10.44 -24.07 4.28
C GLU A 114 9.62 -22.93 3.67
N HIS A 115 8.99 -22.12 4.52
CA HIS A 115 8.27 -20.93 4.12
C HIS A 115 9.17 -19.71 4.27
N VAL A 116 9.28 -18.91 3.21
CA VAL A 116 9.86 -17.57 3.30
C VAL A 116 8.77 -16.65 3.83
N MET A 117 9.08 -15.92 4.90
CA MET A 117 8.18 -14.90 5.44
C MET A 117 8.57 -13.52 4.92
N PHE A 118 7.63 -12.87 4.23
CA PHE A 118 7.64 -11.42 4.10
C PHE A 118 7.02 -10.85 5.37
N THR A 119 7.76 -9.98 6.06
CA THR A 119 7.30 -9.34 7.28
C THR A 119 6.08 -8.48 6.99
N GLU A 120 6.19 -7.52 6.06
CA GLU A 120 5.12 -6.57 5.75
C GLU A 120 5.14 -6.13 4.27
N ASN A 121 3.97 -5.99 3.66
CA ASN A 121 3.79 -5.36 2.34
C ASN A 121 2.67 -4.32 2.41
N HIS A 122 2.89 -3.16 1.80
CA HIS A 122 1.95 -2.05 1.77
C HIS A 122 1.48 -1.83 0.33
N VAL A 123 0.17 -1.77 0.14
CA VAL A 123 -0.47 -1.42 -1.13
C VAL A 123 -1.20 -0.09 -0.96
N VAL A 124 -0.89 0.87 -1.82
CA VAL A 124 -1.48 2.21 -1.79
C VAL A 124 -2.62 2.29 -2.80
N VAL A 125 -3.80 2.68 -2.34
CA VAL A 125 -5.03 2.78 -3.13
C VAL A 125 -5.53 4.23 -3.10
N ASP A 126 -5.82 4.83 -4.26
CA ASP A 126 -6.41 6.17 -4.34
C ASP A 126 -7.82 6.15 -3.70
N ALA A 127 -8.02 6.96 -2.66
CA ALA A 127 -9.27 6.96 -1.89
C ALA A 127 -10.48 7.54 -2.67
N SER A 128 -10.25 8.18 -3.81
CA SER A 128 -11.30 8.73 -4.68
C SER A 128 -11.69 7.81 -5.83
N SER A 129 -10.77 6.98 -6.34
CA SER A 129 -11.03 6.12 -7.51
C SER A 129 -10.97 4.62 -7.22
N GLY A 130 -10.33 4.21 -6.12
CA GLY A 130 -10.07 2.81 -5.82
C GLY A 130 -8.96 2.17 -6.65
N GLU A 131 -8.27 2.95 -7.49
CA GLU A 131 -7.14 2.45 -8.27
C GLU A 131 -5.91 2.25 -7.39
N VAL A 132 -5.22 1.13 -7.59
CA VAL A 132 -3.94 0.86 -6.94
C VAL A 132 -2.87 1.73 -7.59
N LEU A 133 -2.18 2.51 -6.76
CA LEU A 133 -1.16 3.46 -7.17
C LEU A 133 0.22 2.80 -7.24
N LEU A 134 0.62 2.16 -6.13
CA LEU A 134 1.89 1.48 -5.99
C LEU A 134 1.84 0.47 -4.84
N SER A 135 2.86 -0.36 -4.74
CA SER A 135 3.14 -1.16 -3.55
C SER A 135 4.59 -1.02 -3.12
N PHE A 136 4.84 -1.18 -1.82
CA PHE A 136 6.19 -1.15 -1.27
C PHE A 136 6.30 -2.06 -0.05
N SER A 137 7.53 -2.46 0.23
CA SER A 137 7.92 -3.21 1.41
C SER A 137 9.32 -2.76 1.80
N TYR A 138 9.61 -2.71 3.09
CA TYR A 138 10.94 -2.42 3.61
C TYR A 138 11.34 -3.49 4.63
N GLN A 139 12.65 -3.74 4.71
CA GLN A 139 13.27 -4.62 5.71
C GLN A 139 13.83 -3.80 6.86
#